data_AF-A0A7W1EZX8-F1
#
_entry.id   AF-A0A7W1EZX8-F1
#
_cell.length_a   1.000
_cell.length_b   1.000
_cell.length_c   1.000
_cell.angle_alpha   90.00
_cell.angle_beta   90.00
_cell.angle_gamma   90.00
#
_symmetry.space_group_name_H-M   'P 1'
#
loop_
_entity.id
_entity.type
_entity.pdbx_description
1 polymer ?
#
loop_
_entity_poly.entity_id
_entity_poly.type
_entity_poly.pdbx_seq_one_letter_code
_entity_poly.pdbx_strand_id
1 'polypeptide(L)'
;MSDIIHHECGVVLVRLLKPLEYYKTKYGSARYGLHKMYQIMEKMINRGQDGAGIATIKFDAKPGTTYLDRLRSIEPKATQDIFGQINNLFVNANVNHPEEYKSANWQKENIPFLGELMLGHLRYGTFGKNSVHSCHPFKRQNNWMSRNLVVAGNFNLTNVDELYTHLVELGQHPVEKADTVTVMEKIGHFLDKDNDRLFKKFKEQNDKNFEISKLIQANIDVAGILKESSKRWDGGYV
;
A
#
# COMPACT_ATOMS: atom_id res chain seq x y z
N MET A 1 -5.34 -31.30 22.10
CA MET A 1 -6.04 -30.19 21.43
C MET A 1 -4.94 -29.35 20.80
N SER A 2 -4.85 -29.29 19.47
CA SER A 2 -3.87 -28.41 18.81
C SER A 2 -4.30 -26.97 19.04
N ASP A 3 -3.38 -26.12 19.52
CA ASP A 3 -3.63 -24.69 19.66
C ASP A 3 -4.13 -24.10 18.34
N ILE A 4 -5.15 -23.25 18.43
CA ILE A 4 -5.69 -22.53 17.27
C ILE A 4 -4.60 -21.55 16.82
N ILE A 5 -4.13 -21.72 15.59
CA ILE A 5 -3.12 -20.85 14.99
C ILE A 5 -3.76 -19.48 14.74
N HIS A 6 -3.51 -18.51 15.63
CA HIS A 6 -4.01 -17.13 15.53
C HIS A 6 -3.18 -16.25 14.56
N HIS A 7 -2.94 -16.71 13.33
CA HIS A 7 -2.33 -15.90 12.26
C HIS A 7 -3.39 -15.18 11.42
N GLU A 8 -4.37 -14.58 12.09
CA GLU A 8 -5.47 -13.91 11.43
C GLU A 8 -5.22 -12.40 11.39
N CYS A 9 -4.13 -11.94 10.78
CA CYS A 9 -3.99 -10.51 10.47
C CYS A 9 -5.16 -10.04 9.57
N GLY A 10 -5.61 -8.80 9.72
CA GLY A 10 -6.70 -8.23 8.92
C GLY A 10 -6.16 -7.45 7.73
N VAL A 11 -6.71 -7.65 6.52
CA VAL A 11 -6.36 -6.86 5.32
C VAL A 11 -7.62 -6.17 4.77
N VAL A 12 -7.52 -4.89 4.45
CA VAL A 12 -8.62 -4.10 3.86
C VAL A 12 -8.12 -3.37 2.63
N LEU A 13 -8.86 -3.50 1.52
CA LEU A 13 -8.68 -2.68 0.33
C LEU A 13 -9.97 -1.92 0.03
N VAL A 14 -9.90 -0.60 -0.06
CA VAL A 14 -11.04 0.25 -0.46
C VAL A 14 -10.65 1.01 -1.71
N ARG A 15 -11.40 0.81 -2.80
CA ARG A 15 -11.29 1.60 -4.03
C ARG A 15 -12.58 2.38 -4.27
N LEU A 16 -12.48 3.69 -4.33
CA LEU A 16 -13.56 4.57 -4.75
C LEU A 16 -13.70 4.51 -6.28
N LEU A 17 -14.93 4.27 -6.74
CA LEU A 17 -15.25 4.13 -8.18
C LEU A 17 -15.75 5.42 -8.82
N LYS A 18 -15.88 6.49 -8.03
CA LYS A 18 -16.30 7.83 -8.46
C LYS A 18 -15.27 8.87 -7.95
N PRO A 19 -15.23 10.07 -8.54
CA PRO A 19 -14.39 11.16 -8.02
C PRO A 19 -14.78 11.56 -6.58
N LEU A 20 -13.84 12.10 -5.82
CA LEU A 20 -14.08 12.53 -4.42
C LEU A 20 -15.22 13.54 -4.29
N GLU A 21 -15.41 14.40 -5.31
CA GLU A 21 -16.52 15.37 -5.36
C GLU A 21 -17.90 14.68 -5.30
N TYR A 22 -18.06 13.54 -5.98
CA TYR A 22 -19.31 12.77 -5.90
C TYR A 22 -19.63 12.35 -4.47
N TYR A 23 -18.62 11.87 -3.72
CA TYR A 23 -18.79 11.45 -2.34
C TYR A 23 -19.05 12.63 -1.41
N LYS A 24 -18.44 13.79 -1.69
CA LYS A 24 -18.72 15.03 -0.96
C LYS A 24 -20.17 15.46 -1.13
N THR A 25 -20.68 15.52 -2.36
CA THR A 25 -22.07 15.91 -2.64
C THR A 25 -23.07 14.89 -2.10
N LYS A 26 -22.80 13.59 -2.25
CA LYS A 26 -23.74 12.53 -1.86
C LYS A 26 -23.74 12.23 -0.35
N TYR A 27 -22.57 12.27 0.30
CA TYR A 27 -22.39 11.85 1.70
C TYR A 27 -21.91 12.96 2.62
N GLY A 28 -21.79 14.19 2.14
CA GLY A 28 -21.35 15.37 2.91
C GLY A 28 -19.84 15.44 3.15
N SER A 29 -19.05 14.48 2.66
CA SER A 29 -17.60 14.47 2.91
C SER A 29 -16.80 13.79 1.79
N ALA A 30 -15.72 14.44 1.36
CA ALA A 30 -14.73 13.82 0.47
C ALA A 30 -13.97 12.67 1.17
N ARG A 31 -13.96 12.63 2.50
CA ARG A 31 -13.29 11.61 3.33
C ARG A 31 -14.06 10.28 3.42
N TYR A 32 -15.10 10.08 2.60
CA TYR A 32 -15.94 8.88 2.64
C TYR A 32 -15.13 7.57 2.64
N GLY A 33 -14.11 7.49 1.77
CA GLY A 33 -13.20 6.34 1.72
C GLY A 33 -12.49 6.07 3.05
N LEU A 34 -11.90 7.11 3.66
CA LEU A 34 -11.24 7.02 4.95
C LEU A 34 -12.21 6.60 6.07
N HIS A 35 -13.45 7.12 6.06
CA HIS A 35 -14.46 6.72 7.04
C HIS A 35 -14.82 5.24 6.90
N LYS A 36 -14.96 4.73 5.67
CA LYS A 36 -15.19 3.30 5.41
C LYS A 36 -14.00 2.45 5.82
N MET A 37 -12.80 2.93 5.53
CA MET A 37 -11.55 2.28 5.93
C MET A 37 -11.49 2.09 7.44
N TYR A 38 -11.72 3.16 8.21
CA TYR A 38 -11.77 3.13 9.67
C TYR A 38 -12.82 2.14 10.17
N GLN A 39 -14.06 2.24 9.67
CA GLN A 39 -15.16 1.35 10.08
C GLN A 39 -14.86 -0.12 9.83
N ILE A 40 -14.23 -0.48 8.71
CA ILE A 40 -13.89 -1.87 8.38
C ILE A 40 -12.72 -2.34 9.25
N MET A 41 -11.68 -1.52 9.41
CA MET A 41 -10.53 -1.89 10.25
C MET A 41 -10.93 -2.10 11.71
N GLU A 42 -11.76 -1.21 12.28
CA GLU A 42 -12.30 -1.36 13.64
C GLU A 42 -13.13 -2.64 13.81
N LYS A 43 -13.94 -3.00 12.80
CA LYS A 43 -14.70 -4.28 12.81
C LYS A 43 -13.80 -5.50 12.79
N MET A 44 -12.57 -5.37 12.30
CA MET A 44 -11.58 -6.43 12.26
C MET A 44 -10.55 -6.31 13.39
N ILE A 45 -10.80 -5.55 14.46
CA ILE A 45 -9.84 -5.38 15.56
C ILE A 45 -9.44 -6.72 16.22
N ASN A 46 -10.32 -7.72 16.21
CA ASN A 46 -10.02 -9.07 16.71
C ASN A 46 -9.05 -9.85 15.80
N ARG A 47 -8.75 -9.32 14.60
CA ARG A 47 -7.76 -9.81 13.64
C ARG A 47 -6.40 -9.09 13.76
N GLY A 48 -6.16 -8.36 14.83
CA GLY A 48 -4.86 -7.73 15.07
C GLY A 48 -4.94 -6.53 15.99
N GLN A 49 -4.23 -6.61 17.11
CA GLN A 49 -4.22 -5.58 18.16
C GLN A 49 -2.82 -5.04 18.43
N ASP A 50 -1.78 -5.70 17.91
CA ASP A 50 -0.38 -5.35 18.18
C ASP A 50 0.13 -4.22 17.28
N GLY A 51 -0.56 -3.96 16.18
CA GLY A 51 -0.25 -2.83 15.32
C GLY A 51 -1.19 -2.71 14.14
N ALA A 52 -1.11 -1.59 13.46
CA ALA A 52 -1.89 -1.33 12.27
C ALA A 52 -1.11 -0.47 11.28
N GLY A 53 -1.61 -0.41 10.05
CA GLY A 53 -1.12 0.54 9.07
C GLY A 53 -2.13 0.81 7.97
N ILE A 54 -1.93 1.93 7.30
CA ILE A 54 -2.71 2.38 6.15
C ILE A 54 -1.77 3.01 5.12
N ALA A 55 -2.08 2.78 3.85
CA ALA A 55 -1.53 3.50 2.73
C ALA A 55 -2.67 4.01 1.84
N THR A 56 -2.50 5.19 1.26
CA THR A 56 -3.49 5.80 0.34
C THR A 56 -2.82 6.24 -0.94
N ILE A 57 -3.53 6.08 -2.06
CA ILE A 57 -3.10 6.50 -3.38
C ILE A 57 -4.10 7.50 -3.95
N LYS A 58 -3.59 8.66 -4.37
CA LYS A 58 -4.31 9.70 -5.12
C LYS A 58 -4.19 9.40 -6.61
N PHE A 59 -5.32 9.30 -7.30
CA PHE A 59 -5.32 9.16 -8.76
C PHE A 59 -5.02 10.51 -9.43
N ASP A 60 -4.45 10.48 -10.62
CA ASP A 60 -4.22 11.67 -11.45
C ASP A 60 -3.47 12.81 -10.73
N ALA A 61 -2.57 12.46 -9.81
CA ALA A 61 -1.77 13.43 -9.09
C ALA A 61 -0.78 14.13 -10.03
N LYS A 62 -0.62 15.44 -9.87
CA LYS A 62 0.27 16.24 -10.71
C LYS A 62 1.74 15.97 -10.33
N PRO A 63 2.68 16.03 -11.28
CA PRO A 63 4.11 16.02 -10.95
C PRO A 63 4.45 17.08 -9.90
N GLY A 64 5.35 16.74 -8.97
CA GLY A 64 5.70 17.62 -7.85
C GLY A 64 4.76 17.54 -6.64
N THR A 65 3.75 16.66 -6.66
CA THR A 65 2.84 16.42 -5.53
C THR A 65 2.97 14.99 -4.98
N THR A 66 2.72 14.81 -3.69
CA THR A 66 2.66 13.48 -3.08
C THR A 66 1.35 12.79 -3.47
N TYR A 67 1.47 11.59 -4.04
CA TYR A 67 0.32 10.77 -4.43
C TYR A 67 0.17 9.50 -3.58
N LEU A 68 1.19 9.13 -2.80
CA LEU A 68 1.23 7.93 -2.00
C LEU A 68 1.63 8.27 -0.57
N ASP A 69 0.67 8.18 0.34
CA ASP A 69 0.88 8.37 1.78
C ASP A 69 0.86 7.02 2.50
N ARG A 70 1.60 6.92 3.61
CA ARG A 70 1.60 5.72 4.47
C ARG A 70 1.81 6.11 5.92
N LEU A 71 1.00 5.54 6.80
CA LEU A 71 1.14 5.63 8.25
C LEU A 71 1.03 4.24 8.87
N ARG A 72 1.82 3.98 9.91
CA ARG A 72 1.82 2.73 10.68
C ARG A 72 1.96 3.06 12.16
N SER A 73 1.36 2.25 13.00
CA SER A 73 1.40 2.42 14.45
C SER A 73 1.49 1.06 15.14
N ILE A 74 2.15 1.07 16.30
CA ILE A 74 2.18 -0.01 17.28
C ILE A 74 1.68 0.47 18.65
N GLU A 75 1.13 1.69 18.70
CA GLU A 75 0.55 2.23 19.92
C GLU A 75 -0.65 1.39 20.36
N PRO A 76 -0.97 1.37 21.67
CA PRO A 76 -2.25 0.83 22.12
C PRO A 76 -3.38 1.46 21.31
N LYS A 77 -4.28 0.64 20.77
CA LYS A 77 -5.34 1.12 19.87
C LYS A 77 -4.78 1.77 18.58
N ALA A 78 -3.84 1.06 17.93
CA ALA A 78 -3.12 1.53 16.74
C ALA A 78 -4.03 2.03 15.60
N THR A 79 -5.18 1.39 15.37
CA THR A 79 -6.14 1.86 14.37
C THR A 79 -6.66 3.25 14.74
N GLN A 80 -7.08 3.46 15.98
CA GLN A 80 -7.57 4.75 16.46
C GLN A 80 -6.47 5.82 16.47
N ASP A 81 -5.24 5.46 16.83
CA ASP A 81 -4.07 6.36 16.76
C ASP A 81 -3.84 6.85 15.31
N ILE A 82 -3.76 5.93 14.34
CA ILE A 82 -3.58 6.26 12.92
C ILE A 82 -4.68 7.20 12.42
N PHE A 83 -5.95 6.86 12.66
CA PHE A 83 -7.06 7.67 12.17
C PHE A 83 -7.21 8.99 12.94
N GLY A 84 -6.76 9.06 14.19
CA GLY A 84 -6.65 10.29 14.97
C GLY A 84 -5.62 11.25 14.37
N GLN A 85 -4.42 10.76 14.07
CA GLN A 85 -3.37 11.54 13.41
C GLN A 85 -3.84 12.04 12.04
N ILE A 86 -4.46 11.18 11.22
CA ILE A 86 -5.03 11.57 9.93
C ILE A 86 -6.11 12.63 10.15
N ASN A 87 -7.03 12.45 11.10
CA ASN A 87 -8.10 13.40 11.35
C ASN A 87 -7.58 14.80 11.73
N ASN A 88 -6.50 14.88 12.51
CA ASN A 88 -5.89 16.15 12.89
C ASN A 88 -5.39 16.94 11.67
N LEU A 89 -4.90 16.27 10.61
CA LEU A 89 -4.54 16.94 9.35
C LEU A 89 -5.73 17.67 8.72
N PHE A 90 -6.90 17.01 8.69
CA PHE A 90 -8.12 17.61 8.15
C PHE A 90 -8.68 18.73 9.03
N VAL A 91 -8.63 18.56 10.36
CA VAL A 91 -9.06 19.60 11.30
C VAL A 91 -8.19 20.84 11.13
N ASN A 92 -6.87 20.69 11.11
CA ASN A 92 -5.93 21.79 10.92
C ASN A 92 -6.13 22.49 9.57
N ALA A 93 -6.32 21.72 8.49
CA ALA A 93 -6.60 22.29 7.17
C ALA A 93 -7.91 23.09 7.14
N ASN A 94 -8.97 22.61 7.79
CA ASN A 94 -10.24 23.32 7.87
C ASN A 94 -10.16 24.60 8.70
N VAL A 95 -9.38 24.60 9.79
CA VAL A 95 -9.16 25.79 10.63
C VAL A 95 -8.35 26.86 9.89
N ASN A 96 -7.29 26.45 9.19
CA ASN A 96 -6.38 27.38 8.53
C ASN A 96 -6.86 27.85 7.15
N HIS A 97 -7.69 27.06 6.45
CA HIS A 97 -8.16 27.32 5.09
C HIS A 97 -9.67 27.00 4.94
N PRO A 98 -10.57 27.66 5.69
CA PRO A 98 -11.98 27.27 5.79
C PRO A 98 -12.75 27.38 4.47
N GLU A 99 -12.41 28.35 3.62
CA GLU A 99 -13.10 28.53 2.33
C GLU A 99 -12.61 27.49 1.30
N GLU A 100 -11.31 27.28 1.19
CA GLU A 100 -10.72 26.31 0.28
C GLU A 100 -11.04 24.87 0.68
N TYR A 101 -11.17 24.60 1.99
CA TYR A 101 -11.61 23.31 2.51
C TYR A 101 -13.01 22.91 1.98
N LYS A 102 -13.84 23.85 1.51
CA LYS A 102 -15.11 23.52 0.84
C LYS A 102 -14.93 22.87 -0.54
N SER A 103 -13.74 22.85 -1.13
CA SER A 103 -13.45 22.15 -2.39
C SER A 103 -12.84 20.76 -2.16
N ALA A 104 -13.44 19.68 -2.71
CA ALA A 104 -12.84 18.35 -2.58
C ALA A 104 -11.51 18.24 -3.33
N ASN A 105 -11.38 18.94 -4.47
CA ASN A 105 -10.14 19.00 -5.24
C ASN A 105 -9.03 19.67 -4.43
N TRP A 106 -9.33 20.79 -3.77
CA TRP A 106 -8.34 21.45 -2.91
C TRP A 106 -7.92 20.54 -1.76
N GLN A 107 -8.89 19.86 -1.11
CA GLN A 107 -8.56 18.88 -0.07
C GLN A 107 -7.64 17.77 -0.61
N LYS A 108 -7.91 17.23 -1.80
CA LYS A 108 -7.09 16.17 -2.41
C LYS A 108 -5.67 16.64 -2.69
N GLU A 109 -5.51 17.85 -3.20
CA GLU A 109 -4.21 18.42 -3.54
C GLU A 109 -3.39 18.78 -2.28
N ASN A 110 -4.04 19.22 -1.20
CA ASN A 110 -3.34 19.85 -0.06
C ASN A 110 -3.33 19.05 1.23
N ILE A 111 -4.23 18.05 1.39
CA ILE A 111 -4.32 17.26 2.61
C ILE A 111 -3.75 15.85 2.34
N PRO A 112 -2.74 15.39 3.11
CA PRO A 112 -2.26 14.01 3.03
C PRO A 112 -3.37 13.00 3.37
N PHE A 113 -3.20 11.77 2.91
CA PHE A 113 -4.12 10.63 3.12
C PHE A 113 -5.50 10.72 2.42
N LEU A 114 -5.88 11.86 1.83
CA LEU A 114 -7.09 11.91 1.00
C LEU A 114 -6.83 11.33 -0.39
N GLY A 115 -7.31 10.11 -0.66
CA GLY A 115 -7.14 9.45 -1.96
C GLY A 115 -8.25 8.46 -2.31
N GLU A 116 -8.24 7.96 -3.53
CA GLU A 116 -9.25 7.07 -4.09
C GLU A 116 -9.01 5.59 -3.81
N LEU A 117 -7.76 5.19 -3.56
CA LEU A 117 -7.40 3.81 -3.26
C LEU A 117 -6.69 3.74 -1.91
N MET A 118 -7.18 2.89 -1.02
CA MET A 118 -6.63 2.70 0.32
C MET A 118 -6.37 1.23 0.57
N LEU A 119 -5.23 0.93 1.18
CA LEU A 119 -4.84 -0.39 1.67
C LEU A 119 -4.52 -0.27 3.16
N GLY A 120 -5.04 -1.17 3.96
CA GLY A 120 -4.77 -1.19 5.39
C GLY A 120 -4.66 -2.59 5.92
N HIS A 121 -3.99 -2.67 7.05
CA HIS A 121 -3.61 -3.92 7.65
C HIS A 121 -3.67 -3.82 9.16
N LEU A 122 -4.20 -4.87 9.81
CA LEU A 122 -4.14 -5.09 11.25
C LEU A 122 -3.18 -6.23 11.51
N ARG A 123 -2.21 -6.00 12.37
CA ARG A 123 -1.17 -6.97 12.70
C ARG A 123 -1.51 -7.67 14.00
N TYR A 124 -1.51 -8.98 13.94
CA TYR A 124 -1.38 -9.85 15.10
C TYR A 124 0.09 -10.29 15.20
N GLY A 125 0.79 -9.81 16.22
CA GLY A 125 2.16 -10.14 16.50
C GLY A 125 2.25 -11.48 17.22
N THR A 126 2.90 -12.46 16.61
CA THR A 126 3.37 -13.65 17.34
C THR A 126 4.83 -13.44 17.77
N PHE A 127 5.26 -14.15 18.81
CA PHE A 127 6.54 -14.07 19.52
C PHE A 127 7.65 -13.23 18.85
N GLY A 128 8.04 -12.11 19.48
CA GLY A 128 9.10 -11.22 19.03
C GLY A 128 8.94 -9.79 19.57
N LYS A 129 9.93 -8.91 19.35
CA LYS A 129 9.79 -7.49 19.69
C LYS A 129 8.77 -6.84 18.74
N ASN A 130 7.70 -6.26 19.29
CA ASN A 130 6.75 -5.48 18.50
C ASN A 130 7.45 -4.24 17.94
N SER A 131 7.45 -4.10 16.61
CA SER A 131 8.14 -3.03 15.91
C SER A 131 7.28 -2.49 14.79
N VAL A 132 7.25 -1.17 14.64
CA VAL A 132 6.56 -0.51 13.52
C VAL A 132 7.12 -0.95 12.17
N HIS A 133 8.37 -1.41 12.12
CA HIS A 133 8.98 -1.96 10.91
C HIS A 133 8.28 -3.22 10.42
N SER A 134 7.72 -4.01 11.33
CA SER A 134 6.97 -5.24 11.04
C SER A 134 5.51 -4.98 10.68
N CYS A 135 5.00 -3.75 10.83
CA CYS A 135 3.63 -3.40 10.44
C CYS A 135 3.52 -3.21 8.92
N HIS A 136 2.47 -3.76 8.33
CA HIS A 136 2.12 -3.50 6.93
C HIS A 136 1.23 -2.23 6.85
N PRO A 137 1.07 -1.58 5.68
CA PRO A 137 1.67 -1.92 4.39
C PRO A 137 3.17 -1.63 4.27
N PHE A 138 3.89 -2.50 3.58
CA PHE A 138 5.25 -2.22 3.12
C PHE A 138 5.22 -1.39 1.84
N LYS A 139 6.28 -0.62 1.61
CA LYS A 139 6.37 0.34 0.52
C LYS A 139 7.76 0.29 -0.09
N ARG A 140 7.82 0.03 -1.38
CA ARG A 140 8.99 0.20 -2.24
C ARG A 140 8.78 1.44 -3.09
N GLN A 141 9.68 2.41 -3.00
CA GLN A 141 9.56 3.70 -3.70
C GLN A 141 10.49 3.81 -4.89
N ASN A 142 9.99 4.46 -5.94
CA ASN A 142 10.74 4.82 -7.12
C ASN A 142 10.23 6.15 -7.70
N ASN A 143 11.06 6.89 -8.43
CA ASN A 143 10.61 8.11 -9.11
C ASN A 143 9.70 7.81 -10.31
N TRP A 144 9.79 6.62 -10.91
CA TRP A 144 8.80 6.12 -11.86
C TRP A 144 7.63 5.50 -11.12
N MET A 145 6.44 6.09 -11.26
CA MET A 145 5.22 5.61 -10.61
C MET A 145 4.95 4.12 -10.86
N SER A 146 5.20 3.64 -12.08
CA SER A 146 5.00 2.24 -12.49
C SER A 146 5.94 1.22 -11.81
N ARG A 147 6.93 1.67 -11.04
CA ARG A 147 7.85 0.83 -10.24
C ARG A 147 7.62 0.93 -8.74
N ASN A 148 6.67 1.76 -8.31
CA ASN A 148 6.29 1.82 -6.90
C ASN A 148 5.42 0.62 -6.56
N LEU A 149 5.57 0.12 -5.34
CA LEU A 149 4.82 -1.03 -4.87
C LEU A 149 4.44 -0.81 -3.40
N VAL A 150 3.18 -1.09 -3.10
CA VAL A 150 2.67 -1.18 -1.72
C VAL A 150 2.11 -2.57 -1.54
N VAL A 151 2.58 -3.29 -0.51
CA VAL A 151 2.15 -4.65 -0.21
C VAL A 151 1.67 -4.74 1.22
N ALA A 152 0.53 -5.38 1.41
CA ALA A 152 0.09 -5.91 2.69
C ALA A 152 -0.47 -7.30 2.42
N GLY A 153 -0.20 -8.23 3.30
CA GLY A 153 -0.70 -9.60 3.20
C GLY A 153 -0.35 -10.38 4.44
N ASN A 154 -0.94 -11.55 4.56
CA ASN A 154 -0.66 -12.49 5.63
C ASN A 154 0.25 -13.56 5.05
N PHE A 155 1.55 -13.49 5.34
CA PHE A 155 2.54 -14.44 4.82
C PHE A 155 2.99 -15.37 5.94
N ASN A 156 2.89 -16.68 5.69
CA ASN A 156 3.45 -17.73 6.52
C ASN A 156 4.18 -18.70 5.59
N LEU A 157 5.37 -18.30 5.16
CA LEU A 157 6.15 -19.04 4.18
C LEU A 157 7.07 -20.04 4.89
N THR A 158 7.09 -21.28 4.40
CA THR A 158 7.90 -22.36 4.99
C THR A 158 9.33 -22.39 4.47
N ASN A 159 9.59 -21.75 3.32
CA ASN A 159 10.87 -21.78 2.61
C ASN A 159 11.56 -20.41 2.48
N VAL A 160 11.41 -19.54 3.48
CA VAL A 160 11.95 -18.17 3.51
C VAL A 160 13.46 -18.13 3.26
N ASP A 161 14.19 -19.10 3.83
CA ASP A 161 15.63 -19.23 3.68
C ASP A 161 16.07 -19.46 2.22
N GLU A 162 15.31 -20.28 1.50
CA GLU A 162 15.53 -20.54 0.08
C GLU A 162 15.20 -19.29 -0.75
N LEU A 163 14.06 -18.66 -0.47
CA LEU A 163 13.62 -17.47 -1.17
C LEU A 163 14.60 -16.31 -0.99
N TYR A 164 15.14 -16.13 0.22
CA TYR A 164 16.19 -15.16 0.53
C TYR A 164 17.47 -15.45 -0.27
N THR A 165 17.92 -16.71 -0.27
CA THR A 165 19.13 -17.13 -1.01
C THR A 165 18.98 -16.83 -2.50
N HIS A 166 17.82 -17.13 -3.07
CA HIS A 166 17.53 -16.82 -4.47
C HIS A 166 17.53 -15.31 -4.77
N LEU A 167 17.14 -14.44 -3.84
CA LEU A 167 17.29 -12.99 -4.03
C LEU A 167 18.77 -12.57 -4.07
N VAL A 168 19.59 -13.15 -3.20
CA VAL A 168 21.04 -12.90 -3.17
C VAL A 168 21.72 -13.39 -4.46
N GLU A 169 21.34 -14.57 -4.96
CA GLU A 169 21.82 -15.12 -6.25
C GLU A 169 21.45 -14.22 -7.44
N LEU A 170 20.33 -13.50 -7.35
CA LEU A 170 19.93 -12.48 -8.34
C LEU A 170 20.71 -11.16 -8.20
N GLY A 171 21.64 -11.08 -7.25
CA GLY A 171 22.45 -9.89 -6.98
C GLY A 171 21.76 -8.84 -6.10
N GLN A 172 20.65 -9.18 -5.44
CA GLN A 172 19.99 -8.27 -4.51
C GLN A 172 20.65 -8.29 -3.12
N HIS A 173 20.45 -7.22 -2.36
CA HIS A 173 20.92 -7.09 -0.98
C HIS A 173 19.73 -6.84 -0.03
N PRO A 174 18.90 -7.88 0.25
CA PRO A 174 17.78 -7.75 1.17
C PRO A 174 18.25 -7.36 2.58
N VAL A 175 17.61 -6.33 3.17
CA VAL A 175 18.00 -5.75 4.46
C VAL A 175 17.61 -6.62 5.67
N GLU A 176 16.70 -7.56 5.48
CA GLU A 176 16.19 -8.43 6.53
C GLU A 176 15.77 -9.78 5.93
N LYS A 177 16.01 -10.86 6.68
CA LYS A 177 15.57 -12.21 6.34
C LYS A 177 14.17 -12.46 6.91
N ALA A 178 13.18 -11.79 6.35
CA ALA A 178 11.77 -11.92 6.73
C ALA A 178 10.88 -12.20 5.52
N ASP A 179 9.79 -12.95 5.72
CA ASP A 179 8.85 -13.39 4.69
C ASP A 179 8.36 -12.20 3.85
N THR A 180 7.82 -11.18 4.51
CA THR A 180 7.23 -10.04 3.81
C THR A 180 8.28 -9.22 3.05
N VAL A 181 9.52 -9.11 3.55
CA VAL A 181 10.61 -8.43 2.82
C VAL A 181 10.94 -9.22 1.56
N THR A 182 11.09 -10.53 1.70
CA THR A 182 11.39 -11.43 0.59
C THR A 182 10.28 -11.41 -0.48
N VAL A 183 9.02 -11.43 -0.06
CA VAL A 183 7.85 -11.29 -0.93
C VAL A 183 7.86 -9.95 -1.67
N MET A 184 8.03 -8.83 -0.94
CA MET A 184 8.03 -7.50 -1.54
C MET A 184 9.15 -7.33 -2.57
N GLU A 185 10.37 -7.79 -2.24
CA GLU A 185 11.50 -7.70 -3.16
C GLU A 185 11.35 -8.61 -4.37
N LYS A 186 10.70 -9.78 -4.21
CA LYS A 186 10.40 -10.66 -5.34
C LYS A 186 9.39 -10.04 -6.30
N ILE A 187 8.31 -9.45 -5.77
CA ILE A 187 7.33 -8.71 -6.58
C ILE A 187 8.02 -7.51 -7.24
N GLY A 188 8.85 -6.77 -6.49
CA GLY A 188 9.62 -5.64 -7.00
C GLY A 188 10.54 -6.01 -8.16
N HIS A 189 11.21 -7.16 -8.10
CA HIS A 189 12.06 -7.67 -9.16
C HIS A 189 11.29 -7.89 -10.47
N PHE A 190 10.15 -8.59 -10.42
CA PHE A 190 9.36 -8.86 -11.62
C PHE A 190 8.63 -7.62 -12.12
N LEU A 191 8.22 -6.72 -11.22
CA LEU A 191 7.71 -5.40 -11.57
C LEU A 191 8.73 -4.60 -12.38
N ASP A 192 9.99 -4.61 -11.97
CA ASP A 192 11.06 -3.92 -12.68
C ASP A 192 11.35 -4.56 -14.05
N LYS A 193 11.39 -5.90 -14.12
CA LYS A 193 11.57 -6.61 -15.38
C LYS A 193 10.45 -6.33 -16.38
N ASP A 194 9.20 -6.27 -15.93
CA ASP A 194 8.08 -5.97 -16.82
C ASP A 194 8.10 -4.51 -17.29
N ASN A 195 8.46 -3.58 -16.40
CA ASN A 195 8.73 -2.19 -16.75
C ASN A 195 9.82 -2.08 -17.82
N ASP A 196 10.96 -2.76 -17.66
CA ASP A 196 12.08 -2.73 -18.61
C ASP A 196 11.69 -3.32 -19.97
N ARG A 197 10.96 -4.44 -19.96
CA ARG A 197 10.42 -5.07 -21.18
C ARG A 197 9.52 -4.11 -21.95
N LEU A 198 8.58 -3.45 -21.27
CA LEU A 198 7.66 -2.49 -21.88
C LEU A 198 8.39 -1.23 -22.35
N PHE A 199 9.33 -0.71 -21.55
CA PHE A 199 10.15 0.43 -21.94
C PHE A 199 10.91 0.14 -23.23
N LYS A 200 11.61 -1.00 -23.32
CA LYS A 200 12.35 -1.41 -24.51
C LYS A 200 11.42 -1.52 -25.73
N LYS A 201 10.27 -2.19 -25.58
CA LYS A 201 9.27 -2.36 -26.64
C LYS A 201 8.82 -1.01 -27.22
N PHE A 202 8.39 -0.08 -26.38
CA PHE A 202 7.90 1.22 -26.86
C PHE A 202 9.04 2.13 -27.34
N LYS A 203 10.25 1.97 -26.78
CA LYS A 203 11.42 2.70 -27.25
C LYS A 203 11.82 2.29 -28.68
N GLU A 204 11.74 1.00 -29.00
CA GLU A 204 11.95 0.47 -30.36
C GLU A 204 10.88 0.96 -31.35
N GLN A 205 9.69 1.34 -30.86
CA GLN A 205 8.61 1.96 -31.65
C GLN A 205 8.78 3.47 -31.85
N ASN A 206 9.90 4.05 -31.39
CA ASN A 206 10.21 5.48 -31.43
C ASN A 206 9.29 6.37 -30.58
N ASP A 207 8.62 5.81 -29.57
CA ASP A 207 7.85 6.61 -28.62
C ASP A 207 8.75 7.53 -27.77
N LYS A 208 8.21 8.69 -27.38
CA LYS A 208 8.90 9.62 -26.47
C LYS A 208 8.80 9.14 -25.03
N ASN A 209 9.86 9.31 -24.23
CA ASN A 209 9.94 8.81 -22.84
C ASN A 209 8.73 9.18 -21.96
N PHE A 210 8.17 10.38 -22.13
CA PHE A 210 6.97 10.82 -21.41
C PHE A 210 5.73 9.98 -21.77
N GLU A 211 5.53 9.66 -23.05
CA GLU A 211 4.42 8.81 -23.50
C GLU A 211 4.65 7.35 -23.15
N ILE A 212 5.90 6.87 -23.24
CA ILE A 212 6.28 5.52 -22.79
C ILE A 212 5.85 5.28 -21.34
N SER A 213 6.01 6.27 -20.45
CA SER A 213 5.61 6.13 -19.04
C SER A 213 4.11 5.86 -18.89
N LYS A 214 3.25 6.50 -19.68
CA LYS A 214 1.80 6.24 -19.70
C LYS A 214 1.48 4.88 -20.33
N LEU A 215 2.18 4.54 -21.40
CA LEU A 215 2.02 3.25 -22.09
C LEU A 215 2.39 2.09 -21.17
N ILE A 216 3.46 2.20 -20.39
CA ILE A 216 3.83 1.22 -19.36
C ILE A 216 2.69 1.06 -18.35
N GLN A 217 2.18 2.15 -17.78
CA GLN A 217 1.09 2.10 -16.80
C GLN A 217 -0.17 1.41 -17.33
N ALA A 218 -0.48 1.60 -18.62
CA ALA A 218 -1.64 0.98 -19.27
C ALA A 218 -1.43 -0.50 -19.66
N ASN A 219 -0.18 -0.98 -19.74
CA ASN A 219 0.16 -2.31 -20.27
C ASN A 219 0.89 -3.22 -19.27
N ILE A 220 1.06 -2.77 -18.02
CA ILE A 220 1.75 -3.54 -16.99
C ILE A 220 0.96 -4.81 -16.65
N ASP A 221 1.63 -5.97 -16.70
CA ASP A 221 0.98 -7.26 -16.47
C ASP A 221 1.06 -7.64 -14.99
N VAL A 222 0.16 -7.06 -14.18
CA VAL A 222 0.11 -7.32 -12.73
C VAL A 222 -0.10 -8.82 -12.45
N ALA A 223 -0.93 -9.50 -13.24
CA ALA A 223 -1.20 -10.93 -13.03
C ALA A 223 0.05 -11.78 -13.33
N GLY A 224 0.75 -11.50 -14.44
CA GLY A 224 2.02 -12.12 -14.77
C GLY A 224 3.09 -11.87 -13.72
N ILE A 225 3.24 -10.62 -13.26
CA ILE A 225 4.19 -10.24 -12.19
C ILE A 225 3.92 -11.07 -10.94
N LEU A 226 2.68 -11.13 -10.47
CA LEU A 226 2.32 -11.88 -9.26
C LEU A 226 2.54 -13.39 -9.44
N LYS A 227 2.17 -13.95 -10.61
CA LYS A 227 2.40 -15.36 -10.93
C LYS A 227 3.88 -15.72 -10.91
N GLU A 228 4.73 -14.92 -11.53
CA GLU A 228 6.18 -15.15 -11.53
C GLU A 228 6.79 -14.98 -10.14
N SER A 229 6.28 -14.01 -9.36
CA SER A 229 6.75 -13.73 -8.01
C SER A 229 6.47 -14.87 -7.03
N SER A 230 5.29 -15.49 -7.14
CA SER A 230 4.82 -16.53 -6.21
C SER A 230 5.20 -17.96 -6.59
N LYS A 231 5.82 -18.18 -7.76
CA LYS A 231 6.19 -19.53 -8.27
C LYS A 231 6.94 -20.43 -7.29
N ARG A 232 7.74 -19.85 -6.40
CA ARG A 232 8.56 -20.58 -5.41
C ARG A 232 8.08 -20.39 -3.99
N TRP A 233 6.95 -19.72 -3.77
CA TRP A 233 6.42 -19.59 -2.41
C TRP A 233 5.87 -20.94 -1.97
N ASP A 234 6.32 -21.41 -0.82
CA ASP A 234 5.75 -22.56 -0.12
C ASP A 234 5.18 -22.10 1.22
N GLY A 235 4.07 -22.71 1.63
CA GLY A 235 3.29 -22.29 2.81
C GLY A 235 2.01 -21.53 2.50
N GLY A 236 1.50 -20.80 3.50
CA GLY A 236 0.20 -20.13 3.44
C GLY A 236 0.35 -18.63 3.19
N TYR A 237 -0.42 -18.09 2.24
CA TYR A 237 -0.47 -16.64 2.01
C TYR A 237 -1.81 -16.17 1.46
N VAL A 238 -2.26 -14.99 1.90
CA VAL A 238 -3.48 -14.29 1.43
C VAL A 238 -3.24 -12.78 1.38
#